data_AF-B7KGB2-F1
#
_entry.id   AF-B7KGB2-F1
#
_cell.length_a   1.000
_cell.length_b   1.000
_cell.length_c   1.000
_cell.angle_alpha   90.00
_cell.angle_beta   90.00
_cell.angle_gamma   90.00
#
_symmetry.space_group_name_H-M   'P 1'
#
loop_
_entity.id
_entity.type
_entity.pdbx_description
1 polymer ?
#
loop_
_entity_poly.entity_id
_entity_poly.type
_entity_poly.pdbx_seq_one_letter_code
_entity_poly.pdbx_strand_id
1 'polypeptide(L)' 'MTPEEATAYVKQTAILIGLSISPKYLPKVVNNWQKIEENASLLLAFPLSENIESAPVFEP' A
#
# COMPACT_ATOMS: atom_id res chain seq x y z
N MET A 1 -8.16 -7.10 -0.11
CA MET A 1 -7.54 -8.27 0.55
C MET A 1 -8.36 -8.65 1.78
N THR A 2 -8.41 -9.92 2.16
CA THR A 2 -8.95 -10.32 3.47
C THR A 2 -8.04 -9.83 4.60
N PRO A 3 -8.51 -9.78 5.87
CA PRO A 3 -7.65 -9.42 7.00
C PRO A 3 -6.40 -10.32 7.15
N GLU A 4 -6.51 -11.60 6.81
CA GLU A 4 -5.41 -12.56 6.85
C GLU A 4 -4.36 -12.25 5.77
N GLU A 5 -4.82 -11.99 4.55
CA GLU A 5 -3.97 -11.59 3.43
C GLU A 5 -3.25 -10.26 3.71
N ALA A 6 -3.98 -9.27 4.23
CA ALA A 6 -3.41 -7.98 4.62
C ALA A 6 -2.35 -8.14 5.73
N THR A 7 -2.60 -9.03 6.70
CA THR A 7 -1.64 -9.33 7.77
C THR A 7 -0.38 -9.98 7.21
N ALA A 8 -0.51 -10.94 6.29
CA ALA A 8 0.62 -11.60 5.64
C ALA A 8 1.43 -10.59 4.81
N TYR A 9 0.77 -9.76 4.01
CA TYR A 9 1.40 -8.72 3.21
C TYR A 9 2.18 -7.74 4.08
N VAL A 10 1.56 -7.17 5.13
CA VAL A 10 2.22 -6.22 6.03
C VAL A 10 3.47 -6.83 6.67
N LYS A 11 3.39 -8.09 7.13
CA LYS A 11 4.54 -8.78 7.75
C LYS A 11 5.67 -9.01 6.74
N GLN A 12 5.36 -9.51 5.55
CA GLN A 12 6.37 -9.80 4.53
C GLN A 12 7.03 -8.52 4.02
N THR A 13 6.24 -7.48 3.75
CA THR A 13 6.76 -6.17 3.31
C THR A 13 7.63 -5.53 4.38
N ALA A 14 7.24 -5.61 5.65
CA ALA A 14 8.06 -5.10 6.75
C ALA A 14 9.43 -5.81 6.83
N ILE A 15 9.47 -7.13 6.61
CA ILE A 15 10.72 -7.89 6.52
C ILE A 15 11.58 -7.40 5.34
N LEU A 16 10.97 -7.24 4.15
CA LEU A 16 11.68 -6.83 2.94
C LEU A 16 12.34 -5.45 3.07
N ILE A 17 11.69 -4.51 3.76
CA ILE A 17 12.20 -3.14 3.95
C ILE A 17 13.00 -2.97 5.26
N GLY A 18 13.22 -4.04 6.02
CA GLY A 18 13.95 -3.99 7.29
C GLY A 18 13.22 -3.24 8.41
N LEU A 19 11.89 -3.16 8.36
CA LEU A 19 11.06 -2.48 9.36
C LEU A 19 10.60 -3.47 10.45
N SER A 20 11.00 -3.23 11.70
CA SER A 20 10.47 -3.97 12.84
C SER A 20 9.12 -3.39 13.29
N ILE A 21 8.07 -4.24 13.30
CA ILE A 21 6.75 -3.85 13.79
C ILE A 21 6.50 -4.57 15.12
N SER A 22 6.39 -3.79 16.21
CA SER A 22 6.00 -4.35 17.51
C SER A 22 4.64 -5.06 17.40
N PRO A 23 4.45 -6.23 18.05
CA PRO A 23 3.17 -6.91 18.09
C PRO A 23 2.00 -6.03 18.56
N LYS A 24 2.27 -5.06 19.45
CA LYS A 24 1.29 -4.08 19.93
C LYS A 24 0.73 -3.19 18.81
N TYR A 25 1.54 -2.88 17.79
CA TYR A 25 1.15 -1.97 16.71
C TYR A 25 0.64 -2.71 15.47
N LEU A 26 1.00 -3.98 15.30
CA LEU A 26 0.64 -4.78 14.12
C LEU A 26 -0.87 -4.70 13.77
N PRO A 27 -1.82 -4.87 14.72
CA PRO A 27 -3.25 -4.78 14.38
C PRO A 27 -3.66 -3.42 13.79
N LYS A 28 -3.06 -2.33 14.27
CA LYS A 28 -3.34 -0.97 13.76
C LYS A 28 -2.72 -0.74 12.39
N VAL A 29 -1.52 -1.26 12.16
CA VAL A 29 -0.86 -1.18 10.85
C VAL A 29 -1.69 -1.93 9.81
N VAL A 30 -2.17 -3.13 10.12
CA VAL A 30 -3.05 -3.90 9.23
C VAL A 30 -4.37 -3.16 8.94
N ASN A 31 -5.01 -2.58 9.95
CA ASN A 31 -6.24 -1.79 9.75
C ASN A 31 -5.99 -0.58 8.81
N ASN A 32 -4.89 0.13 9.01
CA ASN A 32 -4.53 1.26 8.15
C ASN A 32 -4.20 0.81 6.73
N TRP A 33 -3.55 -0.35 6.57
CA TRP A 33 -3.27 -0.93 5.26
C TRP A 33 -4.55 -1.22 4.46
N GLN A 34 -5.56 -1.82 5.10
CA GLN A 34 -6.84 -2.09 4.45
C GLN A 34 -7.56 -0.81 4.02
N LYS A 35 -7.52 0.26 4.83
CA LYS A 35 -8.07 1.57 4.43
C LYS A 35 -7.32 2.20 3.25
N ILE A 36 -6.01 2.03 3.19
CA ILE A 36 -5.20 2.48 2.06
C ILE A 36 -5.60 1.69 0.80
N GLU A 37 -5.79 0.38 0.92
CA GLU A 37 -6.26 -0.47 -0.19
C GLU A 37 -7.64 -0.03 -0.71
N GLU A 38 -8.59 0.23 0.19
CA GLU A 38 -9.92 0.75 -0.16
C GLU A 38 -9.81 2.07 -0.94
N ASN A 39 -9.00 3.01 -0.47
CA ASN A 39 -8.80 4.29 -1.15
C ASN A 39 -8.08 4.12 -2.50
N ALA A 40 -7.08 3.24 -2.56
CA ALA A 40 -6.34 2.94 -3.78
C ALA A 40 -7.24 2.30 -4.84
N SER A 41 -8.23 1.49 -4.44
CA SER A 41 -9.18 0.88 -5.38
C SER A 41 -9.94 1.91 -6.22
N LEU A 42 -10.24 3.08 -5.64
CA LEU A 42 -10.89 4.17 -6.35
C LEU A 42 -9.96 4.78 -7.40
N LEU A 43 -8.67 4.93 -7.10
CA LEU A 43 -7.67 5.46 -8.03
C LEU A 43 -7.34 4.47 -9.16
N LEU A 44 -7.28 3.18 -8.85
CA LEU A 44 -6.98 2.13 -9.81
C LEU A 44 -8.15 1.84 -10.77
N ALA A 45 -9.36 2.28 -10.44
CA ALA A 45 -10.52 2.18 -11.32
C ALA A 45 -10.47 3.17 -12.50
N PHE A 46 -9.61 4.19 -12.46
CA PHE A 46 -9.45 5.11 -13.58
C PHE A 46 -8.66 4.43 -14.71
N PRO A 47 -9.16 4.44 -15.97
CA PRO A 47 -8.44 3.87 -17.09
C PRO A 47 -7.16 4.69 -17.36
N LEU A 48 -6.02 4.01 -17.42
CA LEU A 48 -4.76 4.62 -17.85
C LEU A 48 -4.54 4.31 -19.33
N SER A 49 -4.29 5.34 -20.14
CA SER A 49 -3.86 5.13 -21.52
C SER A 49 -2.37 4.79 -21.55
N GLU A 50 -1.92 4.03 -22.56
CA GLU A 50 -0.50 3.68 -22.71
C GLU A 50 0.41 4.90 -22.93
N ASN A 51 -0.18 6.06 -23.28
CA ASN A 51 0.53 7.30 -23.56
C ASN A 51 0.46 8.29 -22.38
N ILE A 52 -0.04 7.89 -21.20
CA ILE A 52 0.02 8.72 -20.00
C ILE A 52 1.46 8.75 -19.49
N GLU A 53 2.05 9.95 -19.47
CA GLU A 53 3.31 10.20 -18.79
C GLU A 53 3.07 10.42 -17.30
N SER A 54 4.07 10.09 -16.47
CA SER A 54 4.02 10.41 -15.04
C SER A 54 3.93 11.91 -14.84
N ALA A 55 3.31 12.32 -13.72
CA ALA A 55 3.24 13.73 -13.35
C ALA A 55 4.62 14.41 -13.44
N PRO A 56 4.68 15.67 -13.90
CA PRO A 56 5.91 16.30 -14.37
C PRO A 56 7.04 16.26 -13.32
N VAL A 57 8.24 16.08 -13.85
CA VAL A 57 9.49 16.07 -13.09
C VAL A 57 10.08 17.48 -13.07
N PHE A 58 10.72 17.85 -11.97
CA PHE A 58 11.39 19.13 -11.78
C PHE A 58 12.39 19.45 -12.91
N GLU A 59 12.28 20.65 -13.47
CA GLU A 59 13.26 21.23 -14.42
C GLU A 59 14.24 22.14 -13.65
N PRO A 60 15.57 21.91 -13.76
CA PRO A 60 16.60 22.59 -12.96
C PRO A 60 16.82 24.07 -13.31
#